data_AF-A0A5R8LCN3-F1
#
_entry.id   AF-A0A5R8LCN3-F1
#
_cell.length_a   1.000
_cell.length_b   1.000
_cell.length_c   1.000
_cell.angle_alpha   90.00
_cell.angle_beta   90.00
_cell.angle_gamma   90.00
#
_symmetry.space_group_name_H-M   'P 1'
#
loop_
_entity.id
_entity.type
_entity.pdbx_description
1 polymer ?
#
loop_
_entity_poly.entity_id
_entity_poly.type
_entity_poly.pdbx_seq_one_letter_code
_entity_poly.pdbx_strand_id
1 'polypeptide(L)'
;MKAVLDGVVIAEADRDDLVSIEGNWYFPPRAVREGALSQSPTPYTCPWKGAAQYWNVSLDGAELTDGAWSYPDLRPGAVDRVGTDFAGYVAFDRKVVVSD
;
A
#
# COMPACT_ATOMS: atom_id res chain seq x y z
N MET A 1 -5.15 -12.16 -4.68
CA MET A 1 -5.34 -10.74 -5.05
C MET A 1 -4.07 -10.17 -5.65
N LYS A 2 -4.22 -9.39 -6.72
CA LYS A 2 -3.12 -8.73 -7.44
C LYS A 2 -3.36 -7.24 -7.55
N ALA A 3 -2.31 -6.45 -7.32
CA ALA A 3 -2.25 -5.03 -7.65
C ALA A 3 -1.51 -4.87 -8.98
N VAL A 4 -2.18 -4.34 -10.01
CA VAL A 4 -1.68 -4.29 -11.39
C VAL A 4 -1.67 -2.86 -11.92
N LEU A 5 -0.53 -2.40 -12.42
CA LEU A 5 -0.37 -1.13 -13.12
C LEU A 5 0.09 -1.41 -14.55
N ASP A 6 -0.66 -0.94 -15.55
CA ASP A 6 -0.34 -1.12 -16.98
C ASP A 6 0.00 -2.58 -17.38
N GLY A 7 -0.70 -3.54 -16.76
CA GLY A 7 -0.48 -4.98 -16.98
C GLY A 7 0.68 -5.60 -16.19
N VAL A 8 1.45 -4.79 -15.46
CA VAL A 8 2.53 -5.23 -14.57
C VAL A 8 1.98 -5.48 -13.18
N VAL A 9 2.15 -6.72 -12.67
CA VAL A 9 1.83 -7.05 -11.27
C VAL A 9 2.87 -6.39 -10.37
N ILE A 10 2.42 -5.52 -9.47
CA ILE A 10 3.24 -4.77 -8.50
C ILE A 10 3.25 -5.47 -7.14
N ALA A 11 2.11 -6.04 -6.74
CA ALA A 11 1.99 -6.84 -5.52
C ALA A 11 1.02 -8.00 -5.72
N GLU A 12 1.29 -9.11 -5.04
CA GLU A 12 0.44 -10.31 -5.07
C GLU A 12 0.47 -11.02 -3.72
N ALA A 13 -0.72 -11.32 -3.19
CA ALA A 13 -0.90 -12.13 -1.99
C ALA A 13 -2.30 -12.74 -1.93
N ASP A 14 -2.45 -13.75 -1.08
CA ASP A 14 -3.76 -14.33 -0.75
C ASP A 14 -4.63 -13.30 -0.04
N ARG A 15 -5.93 -13.35 -0.27
CA ARG A 15 -6.87 -12.38 0.31
C ARG A 15 -6.83 -12.32 1.83
N ASP A 16 -6.55 -13.46 2.47
CA ASP A 16 -6.47 -13.59 3.93
C ASP A 16 -5.22 -12.91 4.52
N ASP A 17 -4.22 -12.61 3.69
CA ASP A 17 -3.02 -11.85 4.09
C ASP A 17 -3.23 -10.33 4.01
N LEU A 18 -4.35 -9.87 3.43
CA LEU A 18 -4.62 -8.46 3.20
C LEU A 18 -5.54 -7.87 4.26
N VAL A 19 -5.42 -6.56 4.46
CA VAL A 19 -6.29 -5.79 5.35
C VAL A 19 -7.16 -4.85 4.52
N SER A 20 -8.49 -4.90 4.74
CA SER A 20 -9.42 -3.97 4.10
C SER A 20 -9.69 -2.78 5.01
N ILE A 21 -9.32 -1.57 4.58
CA ILE A 21 -9.50 -0.36 5.37
C ILE A 21 -10.06 0.73 4.48
N GLU A 22 -11.27 1.22 4.81
CA GLU A 22 -11.91 2.37 4.14
C GLU A 22 -11.95 2.21 2.61
N GLY A 23 -12.25 1.00 2.12
CA GLY A 23 -12.35 0.69 0.69
C GLY A 23 -11.02 0.41 -0.02
N ASN A 24 -9.89 0.44 0.70
CA ASN A 24 -8.58 0.11 0.16
C ASN A 24 -8.10 -1.24 0.68
N TRP A 25 -7.36 -1.95 -0.17
CA TRP A 25 -6.69 -3.19 0.16
C TRP A 25 -5.22 -2.91 0.47
N TYR A 26 -4.81 -3.33 1.67
CA TYR A 26 -3.45 -3.17 2.18
C TYR A 26 -2.72 -4.51 2.05
N PHE A 27 -1.68 -4.53 1.21
CA PHE A 27 -0.79 -5.66 0.99
C PHE A 27 0.34 -5.67 2.03
N PRO A 28 0.70 -6.83 2.59
CA PRO A 28 1.87 -6.90 3.46
C PRO A 28 3.14 -6.56 2.66
N PRO A 29 4.18 -5.96 3.27
CA PRO A 29 5.39 -5.56 2.55
C PRO A 29 6.03 -6.68 1.71
N ARG A 30 5.98 -7.92 2.21
CA ARG A 30 6.50 -9.12 1.53
C ARG A 30 5.80 -9.45 0.21
N ALA A 31 4.58 -8.96 0.01
CA ALA A 31 3.78 -9.19 -1.19
C ALA A 31 4.12 -8.21 -2.32
N VAL A 32 4.79 -7.10 -1.99
CA VAL A 32 5.21 -6.10 -2.96
C VAL A 32 6.47 -6.58 -3.66
N ARG A 33 6.49 -6.51 -4.99
CA ARG A 33 7.68 -6.89 -5.77
C ARG A 33 8.87 -6.00 -5.40
N GLU A 34 10.02 -6.65 -5.27
CA GLU A 34 11.28 -5.96 -5.02
C GLU A 34 11.59 -4.95 -6.14
N GLY A 35 12.05 -3.76 -5.75
CA GLY A 35 12.36 -2.67 -6.68
C GLY A 35 11.15 -1.90 -7.21
N ALA A 36 9.92 -2.36 -6.95
CA ALA A 36 8.72 -1.72 -7.49
C ALA A 36 8.40 -0.35 -6.85
N LEU A 37 8.92 -0.09 -5.64
CA LEU A 37 8.62 1.12 -4.88
C LEU A 37 9.90 1.93 -4.60
N SER A 38 9.78 3.24 -4.74
CA SER A 38 10.77 4.21 -4.24
C SER A 38 10.07 5.30 -3.43
N GLN A 39 10.74 5.82 -2.40
CA GLN A 39 10.13 6.82 -1.52
C GLN A 39 9.78 8.10 -2.30
N SER A 40 8.56 8.56 -2.11
CA SER A 40 8.14 9.89 -2.53
C SER A 40 8.30 10.89 -1.37
N PRO A 41 8.68 12.15 -1.64
CA PRO A 41 8.75 13.19 -0.63
C PRO A 41 7.37 13.73 -0.21
N THR A 42 6.27 13.27 -0.82
CA THR A 42 4.92 13.78 -0.57
C THR A 42 4.52 13.62 0.91
N PRO A 43 4.32 14.73 1.65
CA PRO A 43 3.99 14.67 3.06
C PRO A 43 2.49 14.51 3.26
N TYR A 44 2.10 13.58 4.14
CA TYR A 44 0.72 13.47 4.60
C TYR A 44 0.68 12.84 5.99
N THR A 45 -0.30 13.26 6.79
CA THR A 45 -0.56 12.66 8.09
C THR A 45 -2.05 12.44 8.26
N CYS A 46 -2.42 11.18 8.44
CA CYS A 46 -3.77 10.80 8.81
C CYS A 46 -3.95 11.02 10.32
N PRO A 47 -5.07 11.62 10.77
CA PRO A 47 -5.29 11.92 12.18
C PRO A 47 -5.35 10.66 13.05
N TRP A 48 -5.70 9.50 12.50
CA TRP A 48 -5.83 8.25 13.26
C TRP A 48 -4.85 7.16 12.84
N LYS A 49 -4.33 7.15 11.61
CA LYS A 49 -3.33 6.16 11.19
C LYS A 49 -1.90 6.58 11.49
N GLY A 50 -1.55 7.87 11.37
CA GLY A 50 -0.17 8.35 11.52
C GLY A 50 0.37 9.03 10.27
N ALA A 51 1.69 9.21 10.22
CA ALA A 51 2.36 9.76 9.05
C ALA A 51 2.36 8.71 7.92
N ALA A 52 1.99 9.14 6.71
CA ALA A 52 2.07 8.27 5.54
C ALA A 52 3.44 8.42 4.86
N GLN A 53 3.98 7.30 4.42
CA GLN A 53 5.01 7.27 3.39
C GLN A 53 4.31 7.04 2.05
N TYR A 54 4.34 8.02 1.15
CA TYR A 54 3.97 7.81 -0.25
C TYR A 54 5.11 7.15 -1.01
N TRP A 55 4.77 6.35 -2.01
CA TRP A 55 5.72 5.65 -2.86
C TRP A 55 5.45 5.96 -4.31
N ASN A 56 6.52 6.23 -5.06
CA ASN A 56 6.47 6.12 -6.51
C ASN A 56 6.51 4.63 -6.87
N VAL A 57 5.60 4.21 -7.73
CA VAL A 57 5.60 2.86 -8.30
C VAL A 57 6.39 2.92 -9.60
N SER A 58 7.41 2.07 -9.76
CA SER A 58 8.16 1.92 -11.01
C SER A 58 8.61 0.47 -11.18
N LEU A 59 8.10 -0.22 -12.20
CA LEU A 59 8.46 -1.61 -12.47
C LEU A 59 8.17 -1.99 -13.91
N ASP A 60 9.12 -2.62 -14.59
CA ASP A 60 8.95 -3.15 -15.95
C ASP A 60 8.37 -2.13 -16.96
N GLY A 61 8.70 -0.84 -16.79
CA GLY A 61 8.23 0.27 -17.63
C GLY A 61 6.91 0.93 -17.19
N ALA A 62 6.20 0.36 -16.22
CA ALA A 62 5.05 0.99 -15.58
C ALA A 62 5.54 2.00 -14.53
N GLU A 63 5.06 3.24 -14.59
CA GLU A 63 5.47 4.31 -13.68
C GLU A 63 4.27 5.11 -13.16
N LEU A 64 4.25 5.35 -11.85
CA LEU A 64 3.23 6.17 -11.21
C LEU A 64 3.80 6.88 -9.97
N THR A 65 3.97 8.19 -10.08
CA THR A 65 4.28 9.07 -8.94
C THR A 65 3.16 9.01 -7.91
N ASP A 66 3.52 8.88 -6.64
CA ASP A 66 2.56 8.72 -5.53
C ASP A 66 1.54 7.59 -5.74
N GLY A 67 1.94 6.54 -6.47
CA GLY A 67 1.08 5.42 -6.84
C GLY A 67 0.75 4.47 -5.71
N ALA A 68 1.38 4.60 -4.55
CA ALA A 68 1.09 3.81 -3.36
C ALA A 68 1.38 4.57 -2.07
N TRP A 69 0.84 4.09 -0.95
CA TRP A 69 1.14 4.62 0.38
C TRP A 69 1.16 3.52 1.45
N SER A 70 1.91 3.78 2.53
CA SER A 70 1.95 2.95 3.73
C SER A 70 2.00 3.81 4.99
N TYR A 71 1.62 3.23 6.13
CA TYR A 71 1.76 3.88 7.44
C TYR A 71 2.77 3.08 8.28
N PRO A 72 4.07 3.44 8.29
CA PRO A 72 5.10 2.67 8.97
C PRO A 72 5.08 2.83 10.49
N ASP A 73 4.59 3.96 11.00
CA ASP A 73 4.44 4.25 12.42
C ASP A 73 2.98 4.58 12.72
N LEU A 74 2.27 3.58 13.25
CA LEU A 74 0.85 3.69 13.53
C LEU A 74 0.59 4.47 14.82
N ARG A 75 -0.42 5.34 14.81
CA ARG A 75 -0.86 6.01 16.05
C ARG A 75 -1.46 5.00 17.04
N PRO A 76 -1.39 5.30 18.35
CA PRO A 76 -2.10 4.51 19.36
C PRO A 76 -3.58 4.34 19.02
N GLY A 77 -4.10 3.12 19.16
CA GLY A 77 -5.48 2.75 18.87
C GLY A 77 -5.78 2.47 17.38
N ALA A 78 -4.83 2.69 16.46
CA ALA A 78 -5.04 2.34 15.04
C ALA A 78 -5.20 0.82 14.84
N VAL A 79 -4.36 0.03 15.53
CA VAL A 79 -4.43 -1.44 15.53
C VAL A 79 -5.76 -1.90 16.12
N ASP A 80 -6.15 -1.38 17.29
CA ASP A 80 -7.43 -1.74 17.92
C ASP A 80 -8.64 -1.41 17.05
N ARG A 81 -8.59 -0.28 16.34
CA ARG A 81 -9.66 0.16 15.44
C ARG A 81 -9.83 -0.75 14.22
N VAL A 82 -8.74 -1.32 13.71
CA VAL A 82 -8.76 -2.19 12.53
C VAL A 82 -8.84 -3.67 12.91
N GLY A 83 -8.38 -4.05 14.10
CA GLY A 83 -8.32 -5.42 14.60
C GLY A 83 -7.07 -6.20 14.19
N THR A 84 -6.13 -5.57 13.50
CA THR A 84 -4.86 -6.18 13.09
C THR A 84 -3.77 -5.12 12.95
N ASP A 85 -2.52 -5.53 13.12
CA ASP A 85 -1.38 -4.67 12.86
C ASP A 85 -1.12 -4.60 11.35
N PHE A 86 -1.25 -3.40 10.79
CA PHE A 86 -1.03 -3.11 9.38
C PHE A 86 0.12 -2.13 9.16
N ALA A 87 1.01 -1.96 10.15
CA ALA A 87 2.17 -1.09 10.04
C ALA A 87 3.02 -1.49 8.82
N GLY A 88 3.30 -0.51 7.97
CA GLY A 88 4.07 -0.70 6.73
C GLY A 88 3.33 -1.41 5.60
N TYR A 89 2.10 -1.90 5.79
CA TYR A 89 1.33 -2.46 4.69
C TYR A 89 1.05 -1.38 3.63
N VAL A 90 1.01 -1.80 2.38
CA VAL A 90 0.98 -0.92 1.21
C VAL A 90 -0.39 -0.99 0.53
N ALA A 91 -1.03 0.16 0.39
CA ALA A 91 -2.21 0.34 -0.46
C ALA A 91 -1.83 1.16 -1.70
N PHE A 92 -2.64 1.04 -2.76
CA PHE A 92 -2.31 1.59 -4.08
C PHE A 92 -3.35 2.61 -4.56
N ASP A 93 -2.91 3.59 -5.36
CA ASP A 93 -3.78 4.57 -6.02
C ASP A 93 -4.78 3.86 -6.95
N ARG A 94 -5.91 4.52 -7.21
CA ARG A 94 -7.00 4.00 -8.06
C ARG A 94 -6.57 3.64 -9.49
N LYS A 95 -5.44 4.16 -9.97
CA LYS A 95 -4.85 3.77 -11.27
C LYS A 95 -4.22 2.37 -11.25
N VAL A 96 -3.87 1.86 -10.07
CA VAL A 96 -3.46 0.47 -9.86
C VAL A 96 -4.72 -0.35 -9.62
N VAL A 97 -5.01 -1.27 -10.52
CA VAL A 97 -6.19 -2.14 -10.42
C VAL A 97 -5.90 -3.23 -9.40
N VAL A 98 -6.75 -3.34 -8.37
CA VAL A 98 -6.71 -4.42 -7.40
C VAL A 98 -7.88 -5.37 -7.64
N SER A 99 -7.59 -6.63 -7.95
CA SER A 99 -8.60 -7.68 -8.16
C SER A 99 -8.14 -9.03 -7.61
N ASP A 100 -9.09 -9.95 -7.44
CA ASP A 100 -8.82 -11.34 -7.04
C ASP A 100 -7.99 -12.09 -8.09
#